data_AF-A0A931WWK5-F1
#
_entry.id   AF-A0A931WWK5-F1
#
_cell.length_a   1.000
_cell.length_b   1.000
_cell.length_c   1.000
_cell.angle_alpha   90.00
_cell.angle_beta   90.00
_cell.angle_gamma   90.00
#
_symmetry.space_group_name_H-M   'P 1'
#
loop_
_entity.id
_entity.type
_entity.pdbx_description
1 polymer ?
#
loop_
_entity_poly.entity_id
_entity_poly.type
_entity_poly.pdbx_seq_one_letter_code
_entity_poly.pdbx_strand_id
1 'polypeptide(L)' 'MRQKVLNRASGRCQYPGCPFRGRLHVHHIDMNPSNSRDEENLIAVCPNHHDTIHKDTEVTQRQVRQWAHGQYGRRRA' A
#
# COMPACT_ATOMS: atom_id res chain seq x y z
N MET A 1 10.77 2.89 10.12
CA MET A 1 9.41 2.91 9.51
C MET A 1 9.31 1.96 8.32
N ARG A 2 10.09 2.11 7.25
CA ARG A 2 10.02 1.24 6.04
C ARG A 2 9.99 -0.27 6.35
N GLN A 3 10.89 -0.76 7.20
CA GLN A 3 10.94 -2.19 7.56
C GLN A 3 9.65 -2.68 8.26
N LYS A 4 9.03 -1.86 9.12
CA LYS A 4 7.81 -2.23 9.83
C LYS A 4 6.61 -2.32 8.88
N VAL A 5 6.49 -1.40 7.91
CA VAL A 5 5.47 -1.45 6.85
C VAL A 5 5.63 -2.71 5.99
N LEU A 6 6.87 -3.08 5.65
CA LEU A 6 7.18 -4.30 4.91
C LEU A 6 6.85 -5.57 5.71
N ASN A 7 7.14 -5.56 7.02
CA ASN A 7 6.80 -6.66 7.92
C ASN A 7 5.28 -6.81 8.06
N ARG A 8 4.53 -5.70 8.21
CA ARG A 8 3.04 -5.69 8.20
C ARG A 8 2.50 -6.30 6.92
N ALA A 9 3.09 -5.96 5.78
CA ALA A 9 2.73 -6.50 4.49
C ALA A 9 3.21 -7.95 4.26
N SER A 10 3.96 -8.53 5.20
CA SER A 10 4.55 -9.88 5.08
C SER A 10 5.34 -10.08 3.77
N GLY A 11 6.00 -9.03 3.29
CA GLY A 11 6.72 -9.05 2.01
C GLY A 11 5.82 -9.21 0.77
N ARG A 12 4.51 -8.96 0.87
CA ARG A 12 3.55 -9.02 -0.24
C ARG A 12 3.07 -7.62 -0.65
N CYS A 13 2.79 -7.44 -1.93
CA CYS A 13 2.10 -6.24 -2.40
C CYS A 13 0.71 -6.17 -1.77
N GLN A 14 0.39 -5.02 -1.16
CA GLN A 14 -0.92 -4.80 -0.52
C GLN A 14 -2.02 -4.39 -1.50
N TYR A 15 -1.69 -4.21 -2.78
CA TYR A 15 -2.68 -3.94 -3.82
C TYR A 15 -3.60 -5.16 -4.01
N PRO A 16 -4.95 -4.98 -4.06
CA PRO A 16 -5.90 -6.09 -4.13
C PRO A 16 -5.63 -7.03 -5.30
N GLY A 17 -5.54 -8.33 -5.02
CA GLY A 17 -5.35 -9.36 -6.04
C GLY A 17 -3.93 -9.46 -6.62
N CYS A 18 -2.96 -8.66 -6.16
CA CYS A 18 -1.58 -8.76 -6.63
C CYS A 18 -0.85 -9.92 -5.95
N PRO A 19 -0.34 -10.93 -6.68
CA PRO A 19 0.40 -12.04 -6.09
C PRO A 19 1.89 -11.73 -5.84
N PHE A 20 2.35 -10.51 -6.19
CA PHE A 20 3.78 -10.17 -6.18
C PHE A 20 4.39 -10.23 -4.76
N ARG A 21 5.52 -10.95 -4.67
CA ARG A 21 6.36 -11.04 -3.47
C ARG A 21 7.79 -10.78 -3.89
N GLY A 22 8.45 -9.82 -3.24
CA GLY A 22 9.81 -9.43 -3.65
C GLY A 22 10.15 -8.03 -3.19
N ARG A 23 10.85 -7.27 -4.04
CA ARG A 23 11.27 -5.91 -3.74
C ARG A 23 10.06 -4.95 -3.77
N LEU A 24 9.49 -4.71 -2.60
CA LEU A 24 8.39 -3.77 -2.42
C LEU A 24 8.90 -2.34 -2.18
N HIS A 25 8.11 -1.40 -2.66
CA HIS A 25 8.24 0.02 -2.42
C HIS A 25 7.23 0.43 -1.34
N VAL A 26 7.58 1.50 -0.60
CA VAL A 26 6.66 2.10 0.37
C VAL A 26 6.14 3.40 -0.24
N HIS A 27 4.82 3.52 -0.28
CA HIS A 27 4.10 4.68 -0.82
C HIS A 27 3.41 5.44 0.31
N HIS A 28 3.44 6.77 0.23
CA HIS A 28 2.71 7.68 1.12
C HIS A 28 1.28 7.86 0.65
N ILE A 29 0.33 7.43 1.46
CA ILE A 29 -1.09 7.36 1.08
C ILE A 29 -1.69 8.75 0.84
N ASP A 30 -1.24 9.75 1.62
CA ASP A 30 -1.62 11.15 1.47
C ASP A 30 -0.83 11.91 0.39
N MET A 31 0.05 11.23 -0.35
CA MET A 31 0.97 11.81 -1.33
C MET A 31 1.95 12.85 -0.73
N ASN A 32 2.06 12.93 0.60
CA ASN A 32 2.93 13.90 1.28
C ASN A 32 4.20 13.21 1.82
N PRO A 33 5.38 13.45 1.20
CA PRO A 33 6.62 12.81 1.63
C PRO A 33 7.08 13.24 3.04
N SER A 34 6.64 14.41 3.52
CA SER A 34 6.96 14.89 4.87
C SER A 34 6.27 14.06 5.96
N ASN A 35 5.17 13.37 5.63
CA ASN A 35 4.44 12.54 6.59
C ASN A 35 4.92 11.08 6.61
N SER A 36 6.23 10.91 6.81
CA SER A 36 6.89 9.60 6.83
C SER A 36 6.89 8.91 8.20
N ARG A 37 6.45 9.62 9.26
CA ARG A 37 6.46 9.10 10.64
C ARG A 37 5.23 8.24 10.95
N ASP A 38 4.13 8.48 10.27
CA ASP A 38 2.88 7.76 10.46
C ASP A 38 2.88 6.48 9.62
N GLU A 39 3.17 5.34 10.26
CA GLU A 39 3.19 4.03 9.59
C GLU A 39 1.82 3.64 9.00
N GLU A 40 0.74 4.21 9.55
CA GLU A 40 -0.63 4.09 9.05
C GLU A 40 -0.86 4.85 7.73
N ASN A 41 -0.04 5.87 7.46
CA ASN A 41 -0.04 6.63 6.22
C ASN A 41 0.86 6.01 5.14
N LEU A 42 1.39 4.80 5.37
CA LEU A 42 2.29 4.11 4.46
C LEU A 42 1.69 2.79 3.99
N ILE A 43 1.92 2.43 2.73
CA ILE A 43 1.53 1.13 2.14
C ILE A 43 2.73 0.48 1.45
N ALA A 44 2.84 -0.85 1.53
CA ALA A 44 3.83 -1.61 0.76
C ALA A 44 3.24 -2.12 -0.56
N VAL A 45 3.79 -1.70 -1.69
CA VAL A 45 3.33 -2.09 -3.04
C VAL A 45 4.50 -2.44 -3.95
N CYS A 46 4.26 -3.19 -5.02
CA CYS A 46 5.31 -3.44 -6.02
C CYS A 46 5.60 -2.17 -6.83
N PRO A 47 6.72 -2.09 -7.56
CA PRO A 47 7.07 -0.91 -8.37
C PRO A 47 5.98 -0.54 -9.38
N ASN A 48 5.30 -1.53 -9.97
CA ASN A 48 4.21 -1.28 -10.92
C ASN A 48 3.02 -0.57 -10.25
N HIS A 49 2.49 -1.13 -9.16
CA HIS A 49 1.36 -0.52 -8.45
C HIS A 49 1.75 0.77 -7.73
N HIS A 50 3.03 0.95 -7.37
CA HIS A 50 3.52 2.24 -6.89
C HIS A 50 3.29 3.33 -7.93
N ASP A 51 3.66 3.07 -9.18
CA ASP A 51 3.46 4.01 -10.28
C ASP A 51 1.98 4.17 -10.64
N THR A 52 1.20 3.08 -10.59
CA THR A 52 -0.26 3.15 -10.78
C THR A 52 -0.91 4.10 -9.78
N ILE A 53 -0.60 4.00 -8.49
CA ILE A 53 -1.20 4.88 -7.47
C ILE A 53 -0.85 6.35 -7.71
N HIS A 54 0.34 6.66 -8.27
CA HIS A 54 0.71 8.04 -8.62
C HIS A 54 0.03 8.57 -9.87
N LYS A 55 -0.28 7.71 -10.84
CA LYS A 55 -0.75 8.10 -12.18
C LYS A 55 -2.26 7.95 -12.37
N ASP A 56 -2.87 7.02 -11.66
CA ASP A 56 -4.26 6.64 -11.84
C ASP A 56 -5.18 7.53 -10.99
N THR A 57 -6.11 8.21 -11.66
CA THR A 57 -7.11 9.07 -11.00
C THR A 57 -8.25 8.27 -10.37
N GLU A 58 -8.40 6.99 -10.71
CA GLU A 58 -9.43 6.11 -10.15
C GLU A 58 -9.04 5.55 -8.78
N VAL A 59 -7.75 5.59 -8.42
CA VAL A 59 -7.25 5.11 -7.13
C VAL A 59 -7.25 6.24 -6.11
N THR A 60 -8.24 6.23 -5.22
CA THR A 60 -8.33 7.22 -4.14
C THR A 60 -7.43 6.89 -2.95
N GLN A 61 -6.94 7.90 -2.26
CA GLN A 61 -6.18 7.74 -1.00
C GLN A 61 -6.95 6.90 0.04
N ARG A 62 -8.29 6.99 0.04
CA ARG A 62 -9.16 6.18 0.91
C ARG A 62 -9.03 4.69 0.60
N GLN A 63 -9.04 4.31 -0.68
CA GLN A 63 -8.84 2.92 -1.09
C GLN A 63 -7.44 2.45 -0.67
N VAL A 64 -6.40 3.22 -0.97
CA VAL A 64 -5.02 2.86 -0.60
C VAL A 64 -4.87 2.68 0.91
N ARG A 65 -5.54 3.52 1.73
CA ARG A 65 -5.60 3.33 3.20
C ARG A 65 -6.24 2.00 3.58
N GLN A 66 -7.38 1.63 3.00
CA GLN A 66 -8.02 0.34 3.27
C GLN A 66 -7.08 -0.84 2.94
N TRP A 67 -6.28 -0.71 1.88
CA TRP A 67 -5.32 -1.73 1.40
C TRP A 67 -4.18 -1.89 2.42
N ALA A 68 -3.65 -0.76 2.89
CA ALA A 68 -2.60 -0.69 3.89
C ALA A 68 -2.96 -1.41 5.20
N HIS A 69 -4.21 -1.33 5.64
CA HIS A 69 -4.69 -1.94 6.89
C HIS A 69 -5.29 -3.34 6.71
N GLY A 70 -5.10 -3.98 5.55
CA GLY A 70 -5.49 -5.37 5.34
C GLY A 70 -7.00 -5.61 5.32
N GLN A 71 -7.82 -4.59 5.02
CA GLN A 71 -9.28 -4.73 4.93
C GLN A 71 -9.76 -5.41 3.62
N TYR A 72 -8.90 -6.20 2.98
CA TYR A 72 -9.22 -6.95 1.76
C TYR A 72 -9.40 -8.41 2.10
N GLY A 73 -10.65 -8.81 2.29
CA GLY A 73 -10.97 -10.20 2.63
C GLY A 73 -12.35 -10.51 3.17
N ARG A 74 -13.23 -9.54 3.47
CA ARG A 74 -14.66 -9.87 3.64
C ARG A 74 -15.35 -9.82 2.29
N ARG A 75 -15.14 -10.85 1.47
CA ARG A 75 -16.24 -11.30 0.62
C ARG A 75 -17.40 -11.56 1.58
N ARG A 76 -18.53 -10.87 1.42
CA ARG A 76 -19.78 -11.33 2.04
C ARG A 76 -19.94 -12.79 1.61
N ALA A 77 -20.00 -13.69 2.60
CA ALA A 77 -20.52 -15.03 2.39
C ALA A 77 -21.98 -14.92 1.95
#